data_AF-A0A1I7VN16-F1
#
_entry.id   AF-A0A1I7VN16-F1
#
_cell.length_a   1.000
_cell.length_b   1.000
_cell.length_c   1.000
_cell.angle_alpha   90.00
_cell.angle_beta   90.00
_cell.angle_gamma   90.00
#
_symmetry.space_group_name_H-M   'P 1'
#
loop_
_entity.id
_entity.type
_entity.pdbx_description
1 polymer ?
#
loop_
_entity_poly.entity_id
_entity_poly.type
_entity_poly.pdbx_seq_one_letter_code
_entity_poly.pdbx_strand_id
1 'polypeptide(L)'
;MFETPLLGKLFSTSSHIYHLGDIVDCLHWNVSVAVFILCALFVGAKQQFGQPIQCMLPTHLDKLPWIDYGQYYCFIQNTYRLTYNKTLPSASSGAENRSDAAVNYCQWVPFFLTIQALCFYIPGWLWRTLQGQRTLDMEAAIREAISLKKTFEFEDRVKKLINLIDYIASGLKMKKNMCMFRTVGFLSF
;
A
#
# COMPACT_ATOMS: atom_id res chain seq x y z
N MET A 1 18.50 15.28 -11.95
CA MET A 1 18.79 15.70 -10.56
C MET A 1 17.47 15.71 -9.80
N PHE A 2 17.05 14.56 -9.29
CA PHE A 2 15.81 14.41 -8.51
C PHE A 2 16.21 13.73 -7.20
N GLU A 3 16.94 14.47 -6.34
CA GLU A 3 17.16 14.02 -4.98
C GLU A 3 15.84 14.15 -4.24
N THR A 4 15.16 13.03 -4.02
CA THR A 4 14.02 12.98 -3.12
C THR A 4 14.52 12.62 -1.72
N PRO A 5 14.75 13.61 -0.82
CA PRO A 5 15.17 13.35 0.57
C PRO A 5 14.16 12.52 1.38
N LEU A 6 12.99 12.26 0.78
CA LEU A 6 11.89 11.48 1.33
C LEU A 6 12.20 9.97 1.31
N LEU A 7 12.82 9.46 0.23
CA LEU A 7 13.13 8.03 0.08
C LEU A 7 14.23 7.57 1.04
N GLY A 8 15.26 8.41 1.24
CA GLY A 8 16.35 8.15 2.18
C GLY A 8 15.89 8.17 3.65
N LYS A 9 14.97 9.07 4.01
CA LYS A 9 14.32 9.06 5.33
C LYS A 9 13.40 7.85 5.53
N LEU A 10 12.73 7.39 4.48
CA LEU A 10 11.90 6.17 4.48
C LEU A 10 12.76 4.92 4.70
N PHE A 11 13.90 4.81 4.00
CA PHE A 11 14.86 3.71 4.16
C PHE A 11 15.56 3.73 5.53
N SER A 12 15.98 4.90 6.01
CA SER A 12 16.59 5.07 7.34
C SER A 12 15.63 4.66 8.46
N THR A 13 14.38 5.13 8.37
CA THR A 13 13.29 4.74 9.29
C THR A 13 12.97 3.25 9.18
N SER A 14 13.09 2.66 7.99
CA SER A 14 12.93 1.21 7.79
C SER A 14 14.04 0.42 8.47
N SER A 15 15.29 0.94 8.49
CA SER A 15 16.42 0.27 9.16
C SER A 15 16.23 0.16 10.68
N HIS A 16 15.65 1.20 11.29
CA HIS A 16 15.36 1.26 12.74
C HIS A 16 14.36 0.15 13.15
N ILE A 17 13.48 -0.24 12.23
CA ILE A 17 12.39 -1.20 12.42
C ILE A 17 12.77 -2.67 12.22
N TYR A 18 13.95 -2.94 11.64
CA TYR A 18 14.51 -4.30 11.62
C TYR A 18 14.65 -4.91 13.02
N HIS A 19 14.64 -4.10 14.08
CA HIS A 19 14.73 -4.60 15.44
C HIS A 19 13.41 -5.11 16.03
N LEU A 20 12.25 -4.73 15.49
CA LEU A 20 10.95 -5.13 16.06
C LEU A 20 10.06 -5.93 15.08
N GLY A 21 10.26 -5.79 13.76
CA GLY A 21 9.42 -6.42 12.74
C GLY A 21 10.09 -7.58 11.99
N ASP A 22 9.28 -8.52 11.50
CA ASP A 22 9.75 -9.63 10.66
C ASP A 22 10.18 -9.13 9.26
N ILE A 23 11.13 -9.84 8.66
CA ILE A 23 11.64 -9.54 7.30
C ILE A 23 10.49 -9.56 6.28
N VAL A 24 9.52 -10.46 6.49
CA VAL A 24 8.33 -10.61 5.64
C VAL A 24 7.47 -9.35 5.69
N ASP A 25 7.27 -8.76 6.86
CA ASP A 25 6.48 -7.53 7.01
C ASP A 25 7.17 -6.34 6.35
N CYS A 26 8.51 -6.27 6.48
CA CYS A 26 9.32 -5.23 5.88
C CYS A 26 9.27 -5.29 4.35
N LEU A 27 9.29 -6.52 3.79
CA LEU A 27 9.18 -6.75 2.35
C LEU A 27 7.83 -6.26 1.81
N HIS A 28 6.73 -6.64 2.43
CA HIS A 28 5.39 -6.26 1.97
C HIS A 28 5.12 -4.76 2.13
N TRP A 29 5.54 -4.18 3.26
CA TRP A 29 5.38 -2.77 3.57
C TRP A 29 6.10 -1.84 2.59
N ASN A 30 7.32 -2.21 2.19
CA ASN A 30 8.20 -1.32 1.44
C ASN A 30 8.27 -1.73 -0.04
N VAL A 31 8.62 -2.99 -0.32
CA VAL A 31 8.87 -3.45 -1.69
C VAL A 31 7.57 -3.62 -2.46
N SER A 32 6.57 -4.29 -1.90
CA SER A 32 5.29 -4.48 -2.60
C SER A 32 4.60 -3.15 -2.89
N VAL A 33 4.56 -2.23 -1.91
CA VAL A 33 4.01 -0.88 -2.10
C VAL A 33 4.75 -0.12 -3.21
N ALA A 34 6.08 -0.13 -3.21
CA ALA A 34 6.88 0.53 -4.26
C ALA A 34 6.61 -0.06 -5.64
N VAL A 35 6.53 -1.39 -5.76
CA VAL A 35 6.22 -2.08 -7.02
C VAL A 35 4.84 -1.70 -7.52
N PHE A 36 3.81 -1.74 -6.67
CA PHE A 36 2.45 -1.36 -7.07
C PHE A 36 2.35 0.10 -7.51
N ILE A 37 3.03 1.02 -6.82
CA ILE A 37 3.09 2.44 -7.19
C ILE A 37 3.77 2.60 -8.56
N LEU A 38 4.91 1.95 -8.78
CA LEU A 38 5.61 2.01 -10.07
C LEU A 38 4.76 1.46 -11.21
N CYS A 39 4.08 0.33 -10.99
CA CYS A 39 3.16 -0.24 -11.96
C CYS A 39 1.96 0.69 -12.24
N ALA A 40 1.37 1.28 -11.19
CA ALA A 40 0.27 2.23 -11.35
C ALA A 40 0.70 3.47 -12.14
N LEU A 41 1.89 4.01 -11.87
CA LEU A 41 2.47 5.14 -12.61
C LEU A 41 2.75 4.77 -14.06
N PHE A 42 3.32 3.58 -14.32
CA PHE A 42 3.63 3.14 -15.67
C PHE A 42 2.36 2.94 -16.51
N VAL A 43 1.35 2.26 -15.95
CA VAL A 43 0.05 2.05 -16.61
C VAL A 43 -0.66 3.38 -16.82
N GLY A 44 -0.70 4.23 -15.79
CA GLY A 44 -1.31 5.56 -15.87
C GLY A 44 -0.63 6.46 -16.91
N ALA A 45 0.71 6.46 -16.98
CA ALA A 45 1.46 7.20 -17.98
C ALA A 45 1.14 6.71 -19.40
N LYS A 46 1.05 5.38 -19.59
CA LYS A 46 0.60 4.77 -20.86
C LYS A 46 -0.81 5.20 -21.25
N GLN A 47 -1.69 5.44 -20.29
CA GLN A 47 -3.07 5.87 -20.54
C GLN A 47 -3.21 7.38 -20.81
N GLN A 48 -2.38 8.21 -20.18
CA GLN A 48 -2.43 9.67 -20.32
C GLN A 48 -1.67 10.19 -21.54
N PHE A 49 -0.49 9.61 -21.82
CA PHE A 49 0.40 10.07 -22.89
C PHE A 49 0.47 9.11 -24.08
N GLY A 50 -0.05 7.89 -23.93
CA GLY A 50 -0.20 6.94 -25.01
C GLY A 50 -1.63 6.89 -25.52
N GLN A 51 -1.82 6.24 -26.66
CA GLN A 51 -3.16 5.91 -27.15
C GLN A 51 -3.58 4.57 -26.51
N PRO A 52 -4.52 4.56 -25.54
CA PRO A 52 -4.89 3.32 -24.84
C PRO A 52 -5.61 2.32 -25.74
N ILE A 53 -6.24 2.81 -26.81
CA ILE A 53 -6.91 2.02 -27.84
C ILE A 53 -6.77 2.71 -29.20
N GLN A 54 -6.67 1.92 -30.26
CA GLN A 54 -6.72 2.39 -31.65
C GLN A 54 -8.00 1.88 -32.28
N CYS A 55 -8.93 2.79 -32.57
CA CYS A 55 -10.17 2.49 -33.27
C CYS A 55 -10.04 2.79 -34.76
N MET A 56 -10.58 1.91 -35.59
CA MET A 56 -10.77 2.18 -37.02
C MET A 56 -12.00 3.09 -37.15
N LEU A 57 -11.77 4.36 -37.50
CA LEU A 57 -12.84 5.30 -37.82
C LEU A 57 -13.16 5.25 -39.32
N PRO A 58 -14.41 5.56 -39.71
CA PRO A 58 -14.77 5.65 -41.11
C PRO A 58 -14.15 6.89 -41.75
N THR A 59 -13.80 6.78 -43.04
CA THR A 59 -12.96 7.73 -43.78
C THR A 59 -13.45 9.18 -43.84
N HIS A 60 -14.74 9.42 -43.61
CA HIS A 60 -15.32 10.77 -43.55
C HIS A 60 -14.99 11.51 -42.23
N LEU A 61 -14.48 10.81 -41.22
CA LEU A 61 -14.07 11.34 -39.92
C LEU A 61 -12.54 11.36 -39.74
N ASP A 62 -11.75 11.17 -40.79
CA ASP A 62 -10.27 11.12 -40.74
C ASP A 62 -9.60 12.49 -40.50
N LYS A 63 -10.36 13.50 -40.07
CA LYS A 63 -9.81 14.81 -39.68
C LYS A 63 -9.29 14.73 -38.24
N LEU A 64 -8.07 15.23 -38.00
CA LEU A 64 -7.34 15.16 -36.72
C LEU A 64 -8.20 15.22 -35.43
N PRO A 65 -9.07 16.24 -35.21
CA PRO A 65 -9.81 16.34 -33.94
C PRO A 65 -10.86 15.21 -33.74
N TRP A 66 -11.35 14.61 -34.82
CA TRP A 66 -12.34 13.54 -34.76
C TRP A 66 -11.71 12.18 -34.44
N ILE A 67 -10.43 11.99 -34.79
CA ILE A 67 -9.67 10.79 -34.47
C ILE A 67 -9.46 10.68 -32.95
N ASP A 68 -8.99 11.76 -32.32
CA ASP A 68 -8.78 11.78 -30.87
C ASP A 68 -10.10 11.61 -30.10
N TYR A 69 -11.16 12.28 -30.55
CA TYR A 69 -12.51 12.12 -30.00
C TYR A 69 -13.02 10.68 -30.14
N GLY A 70 -12.87 10.07 -31.31
CA GLY A 70 -13.31 8.70 -31.56
C GLY A 70 -12.55 7.67 -30.73
N GLN A 71 -11.23 7.84 -30.57
CA GLN A 71 -10.42 6.99 -29.70
C GLN A 71 -10.83 7.10 -28.24
N TYR A 72 -11.09 8.32 -27.75
CA TYR A 72 -11.56 8.55 -26.39
C TYR A 72 -12.97 7.99 -26.15
N TYR A 73 -13.89 8.19 -27.10
CA TYR A 73 -15.24 7.64 -27.07
C TYR A 73 -15.21 6.11 -27.02
N CYS A 74 -14.41 5.48 -27.90
CA CYS A 74 -14.16 4.04 -27.87
C CYS A 74 -13.60 3.54 -26.54
N PHE A 75 -12.70 4.32 -25.92
CA PHE A 75 -12.05 3.93 -24.68
C PHE A 75 -13.01 3.95 -23.49
N ILE A 76 -13.92 4.94 -23.43
CA ILE A 76 -14.91 5.06 -22.35
C ILE A 76 -16.05 4.06 -22.52
N GLN A 77 -16.50 3.86 -23.75
CA GLN A 77 -17.63 3.00 -24.04
C GLN A 77 -17.26 1.52 -23.91
N ASN A 78 -18.16 0.69 -23.37
CA ASN A 78 -17.91 -0.74 -23.22
C ASN A 78 -17.58 -1.40 -24.57
N THR A 79 -16.40 -2.02 -24.63
CA THR A 79 -16.01 -2.85 -25.78
C THR A 79 -16.46 -4.28 -25.56
N TYR A 80 -16.78 -5.01 -26.62
CA TYR A 80 -17.15 -6.42 -26.53
C TYR A 80 -16.28 -7.23 -27.49
N ARG A 81 -15.93 -8.46 -27.09
CA ARG A 81 -15.13 -9.36 -27.94
C ARG A 81 -16.06 -10.13 -28.88
N LEU A 82 -15.82 -10.00 -30.19
CA LEU A 82 -16.45 -10.86 -31.18
C LEU A 82 -15.64 -12.14 -31.36
N THR A 83 -16.29 -13.29 -31.20
CA THR A 83 -15.74 -14.58 -31.62
C THR A 83 -15.69 -14.62 -33.15
N TYR A 84 -14.58 -15.13 -33.71
CA TYR A 84 -14.43 -15.35 -35.16
C TYR A 84 -15.66 -16.10 -35.72
N ASN A 85 -16.13 -15.72 -36.92
CA ASN A 85 -17.32 -16.26 -37.63
C ASN A 85 -18.72 -15.84 -37.15
N LYS A 86 -18.89 -14.83 -36.28
CA LYS A 86 -20.21 -14.24 -36.04
C LYS A 86 -20.39 -12.91 -36.79
N THR A 87 -21.52 -12.76 -37.48
CA THR A 87 -21.94 -11.48 -38.08
C THR A 87 -22.14 -10.42 -37.01
N LEU A 88 -21.81 -9.17 -37.33
CA LEU A 88 -22.02 -8.04 -36.43
C LEU A 88 -23.49 -8.03 -35.99
N PRO A 89 -23.81 -8.02 -34.68
CA PRO A 89 -25.19 -7.98 -34.23
C PRO A 89 -25.90 -6.76 -34.80
N SER A 90 -27.12 -6.92 -35.30
CA SER A 90 -27.95 -5.79 -35.72
C SER A 90 -28.18 -4.85 -34.54
N ALA A 91 -28.30 -3.55 -34.79
CA ALA A 91 -28.40 -2.52 -33.74
C ALA A 91 -29.52 -2.78 -32.70
N SER A 92 -30.55 -3.55 -33.08
CA SER A 92 -31.67 -3.95 -32.23
C SER A 92 -31.44 -5.22 -31.40
N SER A 93 -30.61 -6.17 -31.85
CA SER A 93 -30.31 -7.43 -31.14
C SER A 93 -28.93 -7.43 -30.46
N GLY A 94 -28.10 -6.43 -30.74
CA GLY A 94 -26.75 -6.30 -30.19
C GLY A 94 -26.68 -5.80 -28.75
N ALA A 95 -27.78 -5.35 -28.14
CA ALA A 95 -27.79 -4.90 -26.74
C ALA A 95 -27.81 -6.08 -25.75
N GLU A 96 -28.53 -7.14 -26.07
CA GLU A 96 -28.72 -8.30 -25.19
C GLU A 96 -27.50 -9.24 -25.16
N ASN A 97 -26.75 -9.31 -26.27
CA ASN A 97 -25.51 -10.09 -26.37
C ASN A 97 -24.23 -9.26 -26.05
N ARG A 98 -24.38 -7.96 -25.77
CA ARG A 98 -23.27 -7.04 -25.39
C ARG A 98 -22.90 -7.14 -23.92
N SER A 99 -23.83 -7.55 -23.06
CA SER A 99 -23.68 -7.53 -21.60
C SER A 99 -22.69 -8.58 -21.09
N ASP A 100 -22.66 -9.78 -21.66
CA ASP A 100 -21.82 -10.88 -21.15
C ASP A 100 -20.35 -10.83 -21.59
N ALA A 101 -20.00 -9.96 -22.55
CA ALA A 101 -18.66 -9.85 -23.09
C ALA A 101 -18.07 -8.44 -22.99
N ALA A 102 -18.63 -7.57 -22.14
CA ALA A 102 -18.16 -6.20 -21.95
C ALA A 102 -16.79 -6.16 -21.24
N VAL A 103 -15.80 -5.56 -21.88
CA VAL A 103 -14.41 -5.46 -21.40
C VAL A 103 -14.11 -4.02 -20.98
N ASN A 104 -14.23 -3.73 -19.68
CA ASN A 104 -13.95 -2.40 -19.10
C ASN A 104 -12.74 -2.36 -18.16
N TYR A 105 -12.01 -3.48 -17.99
CA TYR A 105 -11.02 -3.57 -16.92
C TYR A 105 -9.87 -2.56 -17.08
N CYS A 106 -9.51 -2.17 -18.31
CA CYS A 106 -8.38 -1.28 -18.60
C CYS A 106 -8.48 0.07 -17.87
N GLN A 107 -9.69 0.64 -17.75
CA GLN A 107 -9.91 1.91 -17.06
C GLN A 107 -9.61 1.81 -15.56
N TRP A 108 -9.89 0.65 -14.96
CA TRP A 108 -9.85 0.47 -13.51
C TRP A 108 -8.52 -0.05 -12.97
N VAL A 109 -7.68 -0.66 -13.82
CA VAL A 109 -6.35 -1.18 -13.43
C VAL A 109 -5.52 -0.21 -12.59
N PRO A 110 -5.27 1.06 -12.99
CA PRO A 110 -4.45 1.97 -12.19
C PRO A 110 -5.06 2.29 -10.81
N PHE A 111 -6.39 2.35 -10.72
CA PHE A 111 -7.08 2.58 -9.44
C PHE A 111 -6.94 1.38 -8.51
N PHE A 112 -7.15 0.16 -9.02
CA PHE A 112 -6.96 -1.06 -8.23
C PHE A 112 -5.53 -1.21 -7.74
N LEU A 113 -4.52 -0.94 -8.58
CA LEU A 113 -3.12 -0.97 -8.17
C LEU A 113 -2.80 0.04 -7.06
N THR A 114 -3.38 1.24 -7.15
CA THR A 114 -3.21 2.28 -6.12
C THR A 114 -3.88 1.89 -4.81
N ILE A 115 -5.10 1.36 -4.86
CA ILE A 115 -5.82 0.86 -3.67
C ILE A 115 -5.04 -0.29 -3.04
N GLN A 116 -4.53 -1.23 -3.84
CA GLN A 116 -3.72 -2.34 -3.36
C GLN A 116 -2.45 -1.84 -2.65
N ALA A 117 -1.75 -0.86 -3.21
CA ALA A 117 -0.61 -0.22 -2.56
C ALA A 117 -0.98 0.39 -1.21
N LEU A 118 -2.13 1.08 -1.13
CA LEU A 118 -2.64 1.63 0.12
C LEU A 118 -2.98 0.53 1.14
N CYS A 119 -3.63 -0.55 0.73
CA CYS A 119 -3.96 -1.67 1.61
C CYS A 119 -2.70 -2.31 2.24
N PHE A 120 -1.59 -2.40 1.51
CA PHE A 120 -0.32 -2.86 2.06
C PHE A 120 0.38 -1.80 2.94
N TYR A 121 0.13 -0.50 2.70
CA TYR A 121 0.64 0.62 3.50
C TYR A 121 -0.22 0.97 4.73
N ILE A 122 -1.44 0.48 4.87
CA ILE A 122 -2.23 0.77 6.08
C ILE A 122 -1.73 0.00 7.32
N PRO A 123 -1.49 -1.32 7.29
CA PRO A 123 -1.22 -2.10 8.50
C PRO A 123 0.07 -1.67 9.21
N GLY A 124 1.17 -1.42 8.48
CA GLY A 124 2.41 -0.95 9.09
C GLY A 124 2.34 0.51 9.58
N TRP A 125 1.58 1.40 8.94
CA TRP A 125 1.37 2.76 9.43
C TRP A 125 0.55 2.74 10.71
N LEU A 126 -0.50 1.91 10.73
CA LEU A 126 -1.33 1.71 11.91
C LEU A 126 -0.51 1.12 13.06
N TRP A 127 0.33 0.12 12.79
CA TRP A 127 1.22 -0.47 13.80
C TRP A 127 2.15 0.58 14.43
N ARG A 128 2.81 1.42 13.61
CA ARG A 128 3.66 2.51 14.09
C ARG A 128 2.91 3.52 14.94
N THR A 129 1.73 3.93 14.47
CA THR A 129 0.88 4.89 15.18
C THR A 129 0.44 4.32 16.52
N LEU A 130 0.02 3.05 16.56
CA LEU A 130 -0.37 2.37 17.80
C LEU A 130 0.82 2.16 18.74
N GLN A 131 2.01 1.88 18.22
CA GLN A 131 3.23 1.71 19.01
C GLN A 131 3.65 3.01 19.68
N GLY A 132 3.56 4.15 18.99
CA GLY A 132 3.84 5.47 19.56
C GLY A 132 2.89 5.91 20.68
N GLN A 133 1.70 5.30 20.75
CA GLN A 133 0.72 5.54 21.85
C GLN A 133 0.93 4.62 23.05
N ARG A 134 1.86 3.65 22.99
CA ARG A 134 2.16 2.78 24.13
C ARG A 134 3.11 3.47 25.10
N THR A 135 2.80 3.36 26.39
CA THR A 135 3.68 3.80 27.49
C THR A 135 5.02 3.06 27.53
N LEU A 136 5.03 1.84 26.99
CA LEU A 136 6.23 1.00 26.89
C LEU A 136 6.77 1.08 25.47
N ASP A 137 7.96 1.67 25.34
CA ASP A 137 8.68 1.67 24.08
C ASP A 137 9.41 0.33 23.92
N MET A 138 8.75 -0.59 23.20
CA MET A 138 9.29 -1.92 22.91
C MET A 138 10.56 -1.83 22.03
N GLU A 139 10.69 -0.77 21.24
CA GLU A 139 11.87 -0.59 20.40
C GLU A 139 13.10 -0.28 21.25
N ALA A 140 12.98 0.61 22.24
CA ALA A 140 14.04 0.88 23.20
C ALA A 140 14.42 -0.38 23.99
N ALA A 141 13.44 -1.16 24.44
CA ALA A 141 13.69 -2.41 25.17
C ALA A 141 14.49 -3.43 24.35
N ILE A 142 14.15 -3.61 23.07
CA ILE A 142 14.87 -4.57 22.21
C ILE A 142 16.28 -4.07 21.86
N ARG A 143 16.45 -2.76 21.64
CA ARG A 143 17.79 -2.17 21.39
C ARG A 143 18.74 -2.43 22.55
N GLU A 144 18.27 -2.21 23.78
CA GLU A 144 19.06 -2.49 24.98
C GLU A 144 19.32 -4.00 25.16
N ALA A 145 18.33 -4.86 24.87
CA ALA A 145 18.52 -6.31 24.89
C ALA A 145 19.61 -6.78 23.89
N ILE A 146 19.71 -6.15 22.73
CA ILE A 146 20.71 -6.47 21.71
C ILE A 146 22.08 -5.88 22.07
N SER A 147 22.11 -4.67 22.65
CA SER A 147 23.31 -4.05 23.22
C SER A 147 23.93 -4.92 24.34
N LEU A 148 23.09 -5.53 25.17
CA LEU A 148 23.46 -6.50 26.20
C LEU A 148 24.21 -7.70 25.62
N LYS A 149 23.70 -8.29 24.53
CA LYS A 149 24.35 -9.43 23.85
C LYS A 149 25.74 -9.08 23.29
N LYS A 150 25.94 -7.83 22.85
CA LYS A 150 27.21 -7.36 22.26
C LYS A 150 28.25 -6.93 23.29
N THR A 151 27.82 -6.52 24.48
CA THR A 151 28.74 -6.14 25.58
C THR A 151 29.53 -7.39 25.98
N PHE A 152 30.85 -7.33 26.22
CA PHE A 152 31.67 -8.50 26.60
C PHE A 152 31.91 -8.60 28.12
N GLU A 153 31.99 -7.47 28.82
CA GLU A 153 32.30 -7.43 30.25
C GLU A 153 31.12 -7.87 31.12
N PHE A 154 31.40 -8.70 32.13
CA PHE A 154 30.38 -9.31 32.97
C PHE A 154 29.67 -8.31 33.89
N GLU A 155 30.41 -7.41 34.56
CA GLU A 155 29.81 -6.42 35.48
C GLU A 155 28.86 -5.46 34.75
N ASP A 156 29.30 -4.95 33.60
CA ASP A 156 28.49 -4.06 32.76
C ASP A 156 27.25 -4.74 32.20
N ARG A 157 27.33 -6.03 31.84
CA ARG A 157 26.18 -6.83 31.42
C ARG A 157 25.14 -6.93 32.52
N VAL A 158 25.55 -7.25 33.75
CA VAL A 158 24.63 -7.38 34.90
C VAL A 158 23.94 -6.06 35.18
N LYS A 159 24.69 -4.95 35.18
CA LYS A 159 24.13 -3.60 35.41
C LYS A 159 23.11 -3.20 34.33
N LYS A 160 23.43 -3.39 33.05
CA LYS A 160 22.50 -3.12 31.93
C LYS A 160 21.26 -4.02 31.98
N LEU A 161 21.41 -5.28 32.40
CA LEU A 161 20.30 -6.23 32.50
C LEU A 161 19.32 -5.81 33.59
N ILE A 162 19.82 -5.41 34.76
CA ILE A 162 18.99 -4.92 35.87
C ILE A 162 18.20 -3.67 35.44
N ASN A 163 18.87 -2.71 34.78
CA ASN A 163 18.21 -1.51 34.27
C ASN A 163 17.10 -1.82 33.26
N LEU A 164 17.34 -2.80 32.36
CA LEU A 164 16.33 -3.23 31.38
C LEU A 164 15.13 -3.89 32.06
N ILE A 165 15.37 -4.76 33.05
CA ILE A 165 14.29 -5.41 33.82
C ILE A 165 13.47 -4.36 34.57
N ASP A 166 14.10 -3.38 35.20
CA ASP A 166 13.43 -2.32 35.93
C ASP A 166 12.58 -1.42 35.00
N TYR A 167 13.10 -1.10 33.82
CA TYR A 167 12.36 -0.38 32.78
C TYR A 167 11.08 -1.14 32.35
N ILE A 168 11.21 -2.43 32.05
CA ILE A 168 10.07 -3.28 31.64
C ILE A 168 9.06 -3.42 32.79
N ALA A 169 9.54 -3.69 34.02
CA ALA A 169 8.69 -3.84 35.20
C ALA A 169 7.91 -2.57 35.51
N SER A 170 8.56 -1.41 35.43
CA SER A 170 7.96 -0.09 35.63
C SER A 170 6.86 0.21 34.62
N GLY A 171 7.10 -0.04 33.33
CA GLY A 171 6.07 0.20 32.33
C GLY A 171 4.93 -0.83 32.36
N LEU A 172 5.18 -2.08 32.77
CA LEU A 172 4.11 -3.06 33.04
C LEU A 172 3.23 -2.63 34.22
N LYS A 173 3.83 -2.08 35.27
CA LYS A 173 3.10 -1.53 36.43
C LYS A 173 2.22 -0.35 36.03
N MET A 174 2.72 0.59 35.23
CA MET A 174 1.90 1.68 34.67
C MET A 174 0.73 1.17 33.83
N LYS A 175 0.96 0.19 32.95
CA LYS A 175 -0.10 -0.40 32.12
C LYS A 175 -1.19 -1.07 32.98
N LYS A 176 -0.79 -1.79 34.04
CA LYS A 176 -1.74 -2.41 34.99
C LYS A 176 -2.58 -1.36 35.69
N ASN A 177 -1.97 -0.27 36.16
CA ASN A 177 -2.68 0.82 36.84
C ASN A 177 -3.65 1.55 35.90
N MET A 178 -3.26 1.84 34.65
CA MET A 178 -4.17 2.44 33.67
C MET A 178 -5.32 1.51 33.28
N CYS A 179 -5.06 0.20 33.13
CA CYS A 179 -6.11 -0.76 32.81
C CYS A 179 -7.13 -0.85 33.97
N MET A 180 -6.63 -0.92 35.21
CA MET A 180 -7.49 -0.90 36.42
C MET A 180 -8.34 0.37 36.47
N PHE A 181 -7.76 1.55 36.20
CA PHE A 181 -8.50 2.82 36.19
C PHE A 181 -9.59 2.86 35.12
N ARG A 182 -9.33 2.26 33.94
CA ARG A 182 -10.33 2.17 32.86
C ARG A 182 -11.47 1.21 33.18
N THR A 183 -11.21 0.13 33.91
CA THR A 183 -12.25 -0.81 34.35
C THR A 183 -13.12 -0.23 35.47
N VAL A 184 -12.52 0.52 36.41
CA VAL A 184 -13.26 1.18 37.50
C VAL A 184 -14.07 2.38 36.98
N GLY A 185 -13.56 3.13 36.00
CA GLY A 185 -14.28 4.23 35.36
C GLY A 185 -15.49 3.80 34.51
N PHE A 186 -15.54 2.55 34.04
CA PHE A 186 -16.70 2.00 33.30
C PHE A 186 -17.78 1.40 34.22
N LEU A 187 -17.45 1.18 35.50
CA LEU A 187 -18.37 0.66 36.54
C LEU A 187 -18.96 1.78 37.42
N SER A 188 -18.68 3.05 37.11
CA SER A 188 -19.23 4.23 37.80
C SER A 188 -20.24 5.01 36.95
N PHE A 189 -20.77 4.41 35.88
CA PHE A 189 -21.93 4.88 35.11
C PHE A 189 -22.97 3.76 35.03
#